data_AF-A0A2E3LWA5-F1
#
_entry.id   AF-A0A2E3LWA5-F1
#
_cell.length_a   1.000
_cell.length_b   1.000
_cell.length_c   1.000
_cell.angle_alpha   90.00
_cell.angle_beta   90.00
_cell.angle_gamma   90.00
#
_symmetry.space_group_name_H-M   'P 1'
#
loop_
_entity.id
_entity.type
_entity.pdbx_description
1 polymer ?
#
loop_
_entity_poly.entity_id
_entity_poly.type
_entity_poly.pdbx_seq_one_letter_code
_entity_poly.pdbx_strand_id
1 'polypeptide(L)'
;MSKVKVAIIGTSWWSDAMYLPALQNHERAELVAVVGRNLERTESFAKRWNIPQYFVCMEDLYTIEFDALIIATDNRSHYPLVIKALEKGKHVLCEKPFGLNASEAKDMLDLAEEKKLVNMVPFTYRYMPFIHYIRDLVHEGYLGKPYHLNLRYFASYGRDEAYSWRFDEDEGGEGVISDLGSHCIHLARWILGDIRRVSCQLQVNESRPHPQGKKYRQECDGAFLQLEFKSGAMASIHLSTVAYEDTSFGQTQGLEIHGSEGTLHGYCDYNHVHIVEGARQGEGPCKELSIPEKYLEGLRQDNVHNMYKDIFRKSDTMARSFISAIAASSDCEPDFKEGWEVRRVIDAAKESARLKKAVDLSPTEVSCERGLPGLKGTDHIGFTVPNLKEAVLFFKEVIGCEEYYTMGPLQASERELFRRLDVPSDATIMIQLMRCASGANFEIFEYQSSSQRDVLPRNSDHGGHHLAFYVDDIEAAVDYLKKKGIEVQGEAEYKTEGESAGESWVYFKAPWGMQLELVSYPKGKAYEKTFEGRLWDPRQENYKAASSEKVNCDELLATIT
;
A
#
# COMPACT_ATOMS: atom_id res chain seq x y z
N MET A 1 9.32 -27.83 -29.36
CA MET A 1 8.38 -27.19 -28.41
C MET A 1 8.38 -25.69 -28.69
N SER A 2 7.27 -24.98 -28.46
CA SER A 2 7.18 -23.53 -28.71
C SER A 2 8.07 -22.76 -27.75
N LYS A 3 8.72 -21.70 -28.24
CA LYS A 3 9.42 -20.73 -27.38
C LYS A 3 8.40 -19.85 -26.66
N VAL A 4 8.75 -19.43 -25.45
CA VAL A 4 8.03 -18.41 -24.68
C VAL A 4 8.53 -17.05 -25.14
N LYS A 5 7.63 -16.23 -25.69
CA LYS A 5 7.90 -14.85 -26.10
C LYS A 5 7.86 -13.94 -24.88
N VAL A 6 8.98 -13.29 -24.60
CA VAL A 6 9.19 -12.50 -23.38
C VAL A 6 9.37 -11.04 -23.76
N ALA A 7 8.65 -10.18 -23.06
CA ALA A 7 8.91 -8.75 -23.02
C ALA A 7 9.51 -8.36 -21.66
N ILE A 8 10.33 -7.31 -21.64
CA ILE A 8 10.89 -6.76 -20.40
C ILE A 8 10.59 -5.27 -20.26
N ILE A 9 10.16 -4.83 -19.09
CA ILE A 9 10.03 -3.41 -18.73
C ILE A 9 11.17 -3.06 -17.79
N GLY A 10 11.95 -2.05 -18.16
CA GLY A 10 13.11 -1.59 -17.41
C GLY A 10 14.42 -1.86 -18.14
N THR A 11 15.14 -0.77 -18.45
CA THR A 11 16.44 -0.77 -19.15
C THR A 11 17.59 -0.52 -18.17
N SER A 12 17.48 -1.04 -16.94
CA SER A 12 18.44 -0.82 -15.86
C SER A 12 19.71 -1.66 -16.06
N TRP A 13 20.76 -1.38 -15.28
CA TRP A 13 21.95 -2.23 -15.25
C TRP A 13 21.63 -3.65 -14.80
N TRP A 14 20.56 -3.83 -14.00
CA TRP A 14 20.13 -5.14 -13.52
C TRP A 14 19.52 -5.96 -14.66
N SER A 15 18.68 -5.35 -15.51
CA SER A 15 18.19 -5.97 -16.74
C SER A 15 19.34 -6.37 -17.66
N ASP A 16 20.29 -5.46 -17.89
CA ASP A 16 21.49 -5.69 -18.72
C ASP A 16 22.34 -6.84 -18.18
N ALA A 17 22.59 -6.86 -16.87
CA ALA A 17 23.55 -7.76 -16.27
C ALA A 17 22.96 -9.11 -15.84
N MET A 18 21.67 -9.22 -15.54
CA MET A 18 21.09 -10.44 -14.98
C MET A 18 20.03 -11.06 -15.89
N TYR A 19 18.99 -10.31 -16.26
CA TYR A 19 17.89 -10.87 -17.05
C TYR A 19 18.29 -11.20 -18.48
N LEU A 20 18.93 -10.28 -19.20
CA LEU A 20 19.20 -10.48 -20.62
C LEU A 20 20.16 -11.62 -20.95
N PRO A 21 21.31 -11.78 -20.24
CA PRO A 21 22.15 -12.95 -20.45
C PRO A 21 21.43 -14.27 -20.13
N ALA A 22 20.56 -14.28 -19.11
CA ALA A 22 19.83 -15.48 -18.71
C ALA A 22 18.83 -15.91 -19.79
N LEU A 23 18.09 -14.95 -20.36
CA LEU A 23 17.08 -15.16 -21.40
C LEU A 23 17.71 -15.51 -22.75
N GLN A 24 18.74 -14.77 -23.19
CA GLN A 24 19.39 -15.05 -24.49
C GLN A 24 20.00 -16.45 -24.56
N ASN A 25 20.49 -16.97 -23.44
CA ASN A 25 21.07 -18.31 -23.36
C ASN A 25 20.04 -19.39 -22.96
N HIS A 26 18.74 -19.08 -22.96
CA HIS A 26 17.69 -20.04 -22.64
C HIS A 26 17.04 -20.57 -23.92
N GLU A 27 17.09 -21.89 -24.14
CA GLU A 27 16.64 -22.51 -25.39
C GLU A 27 15.15 -22.28 -25.70
N ARG A 28 14.34 -22.06 -24.66
CA ARG A 28 12.89 -21.82 -24.75
C ARG A 28 12.49 -20.35 -24.62
N ALA A 29 13.42 -19.42 -24.45
CA ALA A 29 13.09 -17.99 -24.39
C ALA A 29 13.25 -17.33 -25.76
N GLU A 30 12.34 -16.43 -26.08
CA GLU A 30 12.43 -15.53 -27.23
C GLU A 30 12.16 -14.10 -26.76
N LEU A 31 13.20 -13.26 -26.73
CA LEU A 31 13.04 -11.87 -26.32
C LEU A 31 12.48 -11.04 -27.47
N VAL A 32 11.25 -10.55 -27.34
CA VAL A 32 10.52 -9.90 -28.43
C VAL A 32 10.45 -8.38 -28.31
N ALA A 33 10.46 -7.85 -27.08
CA ALA A 33 10.34 -6.42 -26.85
C ALA A 33 10.98 -5.95 -25.55
N VAL A 34 11.37 -4.68 -25.51
CA VAL A 34 11.77 -3.96 -24.29
C VAL A 34 11.01 -2.64 -24.17
N VAL A 35 10.63 -2.28 -22.94
CA VAL A 35 10.01 -1.00 -22.63
C VAL A 35 10.90 -0.23 -21.66
N GLY A 36 11.14 1.05 -21.95
CA GLY A 36 11.84 1.98 -21.06
C GLY A 36 11.14 3.33 -21.03
N ARG A 37 11.67 4.28 -20.23
CA ARG A 37 11.09 5.63 -20.12
C ARG A 37 11.72 6.66 -21.05
N ASN A 38 12.93 6.39 -21.53
CA ASN A 38 13.70 7.30 -22.37
C ASN A 38 13.96 6.63 -23.72
N LEU A 39 13.56 7.28 -24.81
CA LEU A 39 13.60 6.71 -26.16
C LEU A 39 15.01 6.30 -26.56
N GLU A 40 15.97 7.22 -26.49
CA GLU A 40 17.36 7.00 -26.90
C GLU A 40 18.02 5.85 -26.12
N ARG A 41 17.84 5.84 -24.80
CA ARG A 41 18.36 4.76 -23.94
C ARG A 41 17.72 3.42 -24.27
N THR A 42 16.42 3.40 -24.52
CA THR A 42 15.67 2.16 -24.81
C THR A 42 16.06 1.60 -26.18
N GLU A 43 16.18 2.46 -27.19
CA GLU A 43 16.67 2.08 -28.52
C GLU A 43 18.11 1.54 -28.46
N SER A 44 19.01 2.23 -27.76
CA SER A 44 20.40 1.79 -27.57
C SER A 44 20.47 0.42 -26.88
N PHE A 45 19.63 0.22 -25.86
CA PHE A 45 19.52 -1.04 -25.14
C PHE A 45 18.99 -2.17 -26.03
N ALA A 46 17.93 -1.91 -26.79
CA ALA A 46 17.37 -2.88 -27.74
C ALA A 46 18.39 -3.29 -28.81
N LYS A 47 19.11 -2.32 -29.41
CA LYS A 47 20.16 -2.58 -30.40
C LYS A 47 21.28 -3.45 -29.84
N ARG A 48 21.77 -3.15 -28.63
CA ARG A 48 22.85 -3.92 -27.97
C ARG A 48 22.49 -5.40 -27.81
N TRP A 49 21.23 -5.66 -27.48
CA TRP A 49 20.74 -7.00 -27.16
C TRP A 49 19.98 -7.66 -28.31
N ASN A 50 19.98 -7.05 -29.49
CA ASN A 50 19.24 -7.49 -30.68
C ASN A 50 17.75 -7.76 -30.40
N ILE A 51 17.12 -6.89 -29.61
CA ILE A 51 15.69 -6.97 -29.28
C ILE A 51 14.88 -6.39 -30.45
N PRO A 52 13.95 -7.15 -31.06
CA PRO A 52 13.29 -6.73 -32.29
C PRO A 52 12.47 -5.44 -32.17
N GLN A 53 11.84 -5.22 -31.02
CA GLN A 53 10.95 -4.08 -30.79
C GLN A 53 11.28 -3.37 -29.49
N TYR A 54 11.06 -2.06 -29.47
CA TYR A 54 11.20 -1.27 -28.26
C TYR A 54 10.12 -0.18 -28.20
N PHE A 55 9.65 0.08 -26.98
CA PHE A 55 8.59 1.05 -26.72
C PHE A 55 8.98 1.98 -25.58
N VAL A 56 8.36 3.16 -25.55
CA VAL A 56 8.44 4.10 -24.41
C VAL A 56 7.13 4.21 -23.63
N CYS A 57 6.09 3.53 -24.11
CA CYS A 57 4.78 3.42 -23.47
C CYS A 57 4.43 1.94 -23.29
N MET A 58 3.88 1.59 -22.13
CA MET A 58 3.46 0.21 -21.86
C MET A 58 2.26 -0.20 -22.73
N GLU A 59 1.33 0.71 -23.05
CA GLU A 59 0.16 0.36 -23.86
C GLU A 59 0.56 -0.11 -25.26
N ASP A 60 1.60 0.49 -25.84
CA ASP A 60 2.12 0.11 -27.15
C ASP A 60 2.69 -1.32 -27.15
N LEU A 61 3.20 -1.80 -26.01
CA LEU A 61 3.67 -3.18 -25.88
C LEU A 61 2.54 -4.19 -26.13
N TYR A 62 1.30 -3.85 -25.77
CA TYR A 62 0.15 -4.74 -25.97
C TYR A 62 -0.41 -4.73 -27.41
N THR A 63 0.22 -3.98 -28.32
CA THR A 63 -0.07 -4.07 -29.76
C THR A 63 0.59 -5.28 -30.43
N ILE A 64 1.47 -5.98 -29.71
CA ILE A 64 2.18 -7.17 -30.18
C ILE A 64 1.84 -8.40 -29.35
N GLU A 65 2.09 -9.58 -29.93
CA GLU A 65 1.88 -10.86 -29.27
C GLU A 65 3.12 -11.31 -28.48
N PHE A 66 2.94 -11.57 -27.19
CA PHE A 66 3.95 -12.13 -26.28
C PHE A 66 3.27 -12.91 -25.15
N ASP A 67 4.02 -13.79 -24.46
CA ASP A 67 3.49 -14.71 -23.47
C ASP A 67 3.78 -14.25 -22.03
N ALA A 68 4.94 -13.63 -21.81
CA ALA A 68 5.43 -13.30 -20.47
C ALA A 68 6.03 -11.89 -20.39
N LEU A 69 5.87 -11.25 -19.23
CA LEU A 69 6.41 -9.94 -18.91
C LEU A 69 7.36 -10.03 -17.70
N ILE A 70 8.57 -9.49 -17.86
CA ILE A 70 9.50 -9.25 -16.76
C ILE A 70 9.48 -7.77 -16.40
N ILE A 71 9.16 -7.44 -15.16
CA ILE A 71 9.08 -6.07 -14.66
C ILE A 71 10.27 -5.81 -13.73
N ALA A 72 11.21 -4.99 -14.20
CA ALA A 72 12.45 -4.62 -13.50
C ALA A 72 12.58 -3.08 -13.39
N THR A 73 11.54 -2.47 -12.81
CA THR A 73 11.35 -1.02 -12.67
C THR A 73 11.47 -0.57 -11.22
N ASP A 74 11.07 0.66 -10.90
CA ASP A 74 10.96 1.13 -9.52
C ASP A 74 9.68 0.62 -8.84
N ASN A 75 9.71 0.59 -7.51
CA ASN A 75 8.70 -0.06 -6.66
C ASN A 75 7.27 0.45 -6.93
N ARG A 76 7.07 1.75 -7.16
CA ARG A 76 5.74 2.35 -7.37
C ARG A 76 5.05 1.83 -8.62
N SER A 77 5.85 1.49 -9.63
CA SER A 77 5.33 1.02 -10.91
C SER A 77 4.95 -0.45 -10.90
N HIS A 78 5.39 -1.25 -9.91
CA HIS A 78 5.12 -2.69 -9.89
C HIS A 78 3.62 -3.00 -9.95
N TYR A 79 2.83 -2.43 -9.04
CA TYR A 79 1.39 -2.69 -8.96
C TYR A 79 0.63 -2.44 -10.28
N PRO A 80 0.62 -1.22 -10.85
CA PRO A 80 -0.13 -0.97 -12.08
C PRO A 80 0.38 -1.78 -13.27
N LEU A 81 1.69 -2.06 -13.36
CA LEU A 81 2.26 -2.85 -14.45
C LEU A 81 1.87 -4.33 -14.35
N VAL A 82 1.90 -4.91 -13.14
CA VAL A 82 1.53 -6.31 -12.90
C VAL A 82 0.05 -6.52 -13.15
N ILE A 83 -0.83 -5.69 -12.57
CA ILE A 83 -2.28 -5.79 -12.77
C ILE A 83 -2.62 -5.78 -14.26
N LYS A 84 -2.09 -4.80 -15.01
CA LYS A 84 -2.32 -4.69 -16.45
C LYS A 84 -1.85 -5.94 -17.22
N ALA A 85 -0.69 -6.49 -16.87
CA ALA A 85 -0.15 -7.68 -17.53
C ALA A 85 -1.01 -8.92 -17.26
N LEU A 86 -1.43 -9.11 -16.02
CA LEU A 86 -2.32 -10.20 -15.64
C LEU A 86 -3.70 -10.06 -16.30
N GLU A 87 -4.30 -8.86 -16.33
CA GLU A 87 -5.55 -8.59 -17.05
C GLU A 87 -5.49 -9.05 -18.51
N LYS A 88 -4.34 -8.80 -19.16
CA LYS A 88 -4.02 -9.19 -20.54
C LYS A 88 -3.58 -10.65 -20.70
N GLY A 89 -3.66 -11.45 -19.63
CA GLY A 89 -3.38 -12.89 -19.65
C GLY A 89 -1.90 -13.22 -19.79
N LYS A 90 -0.99 -12.36 -19.32
CA LYS A 90 0.46 -12.55 -19.44
C LYS A 90 1.03 -13.14 -18.16
N HIS A 91 1.97 -14.08 -18.30
CA HIS A 91 2.78 -14.54 -17.16
C HIS A 91 3.68 -13.41 -16.66
N VAL A 92 3.92 -13.31 -15.34
CA VAL A 92 4.63 -12.14 -14.78
C VAL A 92 5.74 -12.53 -13.81
N LEU A 93 6.95 -12.08 -14.08
CA LEU A 93 8.02 -11.98 -13.08
C LEU A 93 8.16 -10.50 -12.70
N CYS A 94 7.96 -10.18 -11.42
CA CYS A 94 8.07 -8.81 -10.92
C CYS A 94 9.19 -8.69 -9.90
N GLU A 95 10.09 -7.73 -10.08
CA GLU A 95 11.13 -7.41 -9.12
C GLU A 95 10.57 -7.12 -7.72
N LYS A 96 11.45 -7.32 -6.73
CA LYS A 96 11.19 -6.99 -5.33
C LYS A 96 11.50 -5.49 -5.08
N PRO A 97 10.89 -4.86 -4.06
CA PRO A 97 9.79 -5.34 -3.24
C PRO A 97 8.48 -5.48 -4.04
N PHE A 98 7.69 -6.51 -3.70
CA PHE A 98 6.49 -6.89 -4.44
C PHE A 98 5.29 -6.00 -4.03
N GLY A 99 5.15 -4.86 -4.70
CA GLY A 99 4.18 -3.82 -4.35
C GLY A 99 4.61 -2.93 -3.19
N LEU A 100 3.91 -1.81 -2.99
CA LEU A 100 4.21 -0.85 -1.92
C LEU A 100 3.63 -1.27 -0.56
N ASN A 101 2.66 -2.18 -0.56
CA ASN A 101 2.00 -2.68 0.64
C ASN A 101 1.37 -4.06 0.39
N ALA A 102 0.95 -4.73 1.46
CA ALA A 102 0.40 -6.08 1.42
C ALA A 102 -0.97 -6.16 0.73
N SER A 103 -1.72 -5.05 0.64
CA SER A 103 -2.98 -5.01 -0.11
C SER A 103 -2.72 -5.10 -1.61
N GLU A 104 -1.84 -4.25 -2.14
CA GLU A 104 -1.43 -4.31 -3.54
C GLU A 104 -0.85 -5.69 -3.90
N ALA A 105 -0.01 -6.25 -3.04
CA ALA A 105 0.54 -7.59 -3.22
C ALA A 105 -0.55 -8.68 -3.25
N LYS A 106 -1.61 -8.52 -2.45
CA LYS A 106 -2.75 -9.44 -2.40
C LYS A 106 -3.59 -9.36 -3.68
N ASP A 107 -3.88 -8.15 -4.15
CA ASP A 107 -4.64 -7.94 -5.39
C ASP A 107 -3.91 -8.55 -6.59
N MET A 108 -2.58 -8.38 -6.67
CA MET A 108 -1.75 -9.01 -7.70
C MET A 108 -1.72 -10.54 -7.60
N LEU A 109 -1.63 -11.09 -6.39
CA LEU A 109 -1.71 -12.53 -6.15
C LEU A 109 -3.05 -13.11 -6.59
N ASP A 110 -4.15 -12.52 -6.12
CA ASP A 110 -5.50 -13.01 -6.37
C ASP A 110 -5.82 -13.07 -7.86
N LEU A 111 -5.43 -12.02 -8.59
CA LEU A 111 -5.63 -11.98 -10.04
C LEU A 111 -4.76 -13.00 -10.78
N ALA A 112 -3.54 -13.25 -10.30
CA ALA A 112 -2.65 -14.27 -10.88
C ALA A 112 -3.19 -15.68 -10.66
N GLU A 113 -3.73 -15.97 -9.47
CA GLU A 113 -4.38 -17.24 -9.12
C GLU A 113 -5.69 -17.43 -9.92
N GLU A 114 -6.54 -16.41 -10.00
CA GLU A 114 -7.79 -16.44 -10.76
C GLU A 114 -7.53 -16.82 -12.23
N LYS A 115 -6.51 -16.20 -12.83
CA LYS A 115 -6.15 -16.42 -14.24
C LYS A 115 -5.23 -17.61 -14.46
N LYS A 116 -4.75 -18.26 -13.39
CA LYS A 116 -3.82 -19.40 -13.44
C LYS A 116 -2.55 -19.09 -14.22
N LEU A 117 -2.00 -17.90 -14.00
CA LEU A 117 -0.79 -17.43 -14.68
C LEU A 117 0.44 -17.72 -13.82
N VAL A 118 1.42 -18.41 -14.41
CA VAL A 118 2.76 -18.54 -13.82
C VAL A 118 3.30 -17.16 -13.45
N ASN A 119 3.76 -17.03 -12.21
CA ASN A 119 4.21 -15.77 -11.66
C ASN A 119 5.43 -15.99 -10.75
N MET A 120 6.26 -14.94 -10.55
CA MET A 120 7.46 -15.02 -9.74
C MET A 120 7.86 -13.68 -9.11
N VAL A 121 8.37 -13.73 -7.88
CA VAL A 121 9.13 -12.65 -7.24
C VAL A 121 10.59 -13.10 -7.02
N PRO A 122 11.61 -12.37 -7.50
CA PRO A 122 12.99 -12.84 -7.49
C PRO A 122 13.66 -12.61 -6.12
N PHE A 123 13.46 -13.53 -5.17
CA PHE A 123 14.24 -13.57 -3.92
C PHE A 123 15.64 -14.21 -4.12
N THR A 124 16.45 -13.53 -4.92
CA THR A 124 17.79 -13.87 -5.44
C THR A 124 18.72 -14.62 -4.49
N TYR A 125 18.81 -14.24 -3.21
CA TYR A 125 19.74 -14.88 -2.28
C TYR A 125 19.36 -16.29 -1.85
N ARG A 126 18.11 -16.71 -2.08
CA ARG A 126 17.70 -18.09 -1.84
C ARG A 126 18.53 -19.08 -2.64
N TYR A 127 19.00 -18.69 -3.83
CA TYR A 127 19.71 -19.54 -4.79
C TYR A 127 21.21 -19.71 -4.49
N MET A 128 21.74 -19.04 -3.46
CA MET A 128 23.14 -19.20 -3.08
C MET A 128 23.40 -20.59 -2.50
N PRO A 129 24.48 -21.30 -2.90
CA PRO A 129 24.70 -22.69 -2.50
C PRO A 129 24.72 -22.95 -0.99
N PHE A 130 25.30 -22.06 -0.16
CA PHE A 130 25.30 -22.23 1.30
C PHE A 130 23.93 -22.09 1.91
N ILE A 131 23.10 -21.19 1.37
CA ILE A 131 21.72 -21.01 1.83
C ILE A 131 20.90 -22.25 1.47
N HIS A 132 21.02 -22.75 0.23
CA HIS A 132 20.41 -24.02 -0.18
C HIS A 132 20.83 -25.17 0.72
N TYR A 133 22.14 -25.31 0.95
CA TYR A 133 22.68 -26.41 1.73
C TYR A 133 22.23 -26.34 3.20
N ILE A 134 22.27 -25.16 3.82
CA ILE A 134 21.79 -24.98 5.20
C ILE A 134 20.30 -25.31 5.29
N ARG A 135 19.47 -24.83 4.35
CA ARG A 135 18.04 -25.16 4.34
C ARG A 135 17.82 -26.66 4.23
N ASP A 136 18.51 -27.34 3.32
CA ASP A 136 18.36 -28.78 3.14
C ASP A 136 18.81 -29.54 4.41
N LEU A 137 19.93 -29.15 5.05
CA LEU A 137 20.34 -29.73 6.34
C LEU A 137 19.29 -29.54 7.44
N VAL A 138 18.67 -28.35 7.52
CA VAL A 138 17.58 -28.08 8.49
C VAL A 138 16.40 -29.01 8.22
N HIS A 139 15.99 -29.15 6.95
CA HIS A 139 14.83 -29.95 6.55
C HIS A 139 15.09 -31.47 6.63
N GLU A 140 16.35 -31.89 6.50
CA GLU A 140 16.83 -33.25 6.73
C GLU A 140 16.98 -33.59 8.23
N GLY A 141 16.66 -32.65 9.13
CA GLY A 141 16.67 -32.87 10.58
C GLY A 141 18.05 -32.76 11.23
N TYR A 142 19.02 -32.10 10.59
CA TYR A 142 20.36 -31.90 11.16
C TYR A 142 20.33 -31.26 12.56
N LEU A 143 19.37 -30.36 12.78
CA LEU A 143 19.21 -29.61 14.02
C LEU A 143 18.23 -30.25 15.01
N GLY A 144 17.56 -31.35 14.66
CA GLY A 144 16.37 -31.79 15.38
C GLY A 144 15.26 -30.71 15.32
N LYS A 145 14.78 -30.25 16.48
CA LYS A 145 13.83 -29.12 16.59
C LYS A 145 14.58 -27.78 16.56
N PRO A 146 14.40 -26.91 15.55
CA PRO A 146 15.00 -25.58 15.54
C PRO A 146 14.44 -24.68 16.65
N TYR A 147 15.31 -23.90 17.28
CA TYR A 147 14.97 -22.94 18.33
C TYR A 147 15.19 -21.49 17.89
N HIS A 148 16.36 -21.21 17.32
CA HIS A 148 16.80 -19.84 17.06
C HIS A 148 17.48 -19.73 15.69
N LEU A 149 17.18 -18.66 14.95
CA LEU A 149 17.89 -18.25 13.74
C LEU A 149 18.34 -16.78 13.88
N ASN A 150 19.62 -16.50 13.70
CA ASN A 150 20.13 -15.15 13.53
C ASN A 150 20.49 -14.95 12.07
N LEU A 151 20.01 -13.87 11.46
CA LEU A 151 20.36 -13.45 10.11
C LEU A 151 20.93 -12.04 10.16
N ARG A 152 22.02 -11.81 9.43
CA ARG A 152 22.49 -10.46 9.15
C ARG A 152 22.73 -10.27 7.67
N TYR A 153 22.39 -9.09 7.19
CA TYR A 153 22.73 -8.64 5.86
C TYR A 153 23.20 -7.19 5.92
N PHE A 154 24.51 -7.04 5.76
CA PHE A 154 25.19 -5.76 5.81
C PHE A 154 25.69 -5.38 4.43
N ALA A 155 25.50 -4.12 4.10
CA ALA A 155 25.92 -3.51 2.86
C ALA A 155 26.50 -2.12 3.13
N SER A 156 27.34 -1.63 2.21
CA SER A 156 28.02 -0.34 2.33
C SER A 156 27.49 0.74 1.40
N TYR A 157 26.54 0.45 0.50
CA TYR A 157 26.10 1.41 -0.52
C TYR A 157 25.35 2.62 0.05
N GLY A 158 24.79 2.52 1.24
CA GLY A 158 24.19 3.64 1.96
C GLY A 158 25.21 4.50 2.70
N ARG A 159 26.50 4.15 2.74
CA ARG A 159 27.53 5.02 3.34
C ARG A 159 27.77 6.30 2.51
N ASP A 160 27.41 6.28 1.23
CA ASP A 160 27.41 7.48 0.41
C ASP A 160 26.22 8.37 0.83
N GLU A 161 26.51 9.49 1.49
CA GLU A 161 25.53 10.47 1.97
C GLU A 161 24.73 11.15 0.84
N ALA A 162 25.10 10.92 -0.43
CA ALA A 162 24.35 11.41 -1.57
C ALA A 162 22.89 10.91 -1.53
N TYR A 163 22.00 11.80 -1.99
CA TYR A 163 20.59 11.47 -2.17
C TYR A 163 20.40 10.26 -3.07
N SER A 164 19.51 9.35 -2.66
CA SER A 164 19.12 8.18 -3.43
C SER A 164 17.63 7.92 -3.26
N TRP A 165 16.93 7.69 -4.38
CA TRP A 165 15.50 7.40 -4.38
C TRP A 165 15.13 6.21 -3.48
N ARG A 166 16.06 5.27 -3.24
CA ARG A 166 15.85 4.11 -2.35
C ARG A 166 15.51 4.50 -0.92
N PHE A 167 15.98 5.66 -0.50
CA PHE A 167 15.72 6.22 0.83
C PHE A 167 14.67 7.34 0.80
N ASP A 168 14.04 7.61 -0.34
CA ASP A 168 13.01 8.64 -0.46
C ASP A 168 11.63 8.00 -0.62
N GLU A 169 10.83 8.06 0.45
CA GLU A 169 9.48 7.50 0.47
C GLU A 169 8.58 8.10 -0.61
N ASP A 170 8.73 9.40 -0.90
CA ASP A 170 7.93 10.10 -1.92
C ASP A 170 8.24 9.59 -3.34
N GLU A 171 9.45 9.05 -3.55
CA GLU A 171 9.88 8.40 -4.79
C GLU A 171 9.66 6.88 -4.81
N GLY A 172 9.04 6.32 -3.78
CA GLY A 172 8.80 4.88 -3.63
C GLY A 172 9.97 4.09 -3.06
N GLY A 173 10.97 4.79 -2.50
CA GLY A 173 11.95 4.20 -1.63
C GLY A 173 11.27 3.63 -0.39
N GLU A 174 11.79 2.52 0.12
CA GLU A 174 11.26 1.87 1.32
C GLU A 174 12.37 1.45 2.29
N GLY A 175 13.57 2.01 2.07
CA GLY A 175 14.73 1.82 2.92
C GLY A 175 15.22 0.37 2.97
N VAL A 176 16.06 0.11 3.97
CA VAL A 176 16.73 -1.18 4.14
C VAL A 176 15.75 -2.34 4.38
N ILE A 177 14.62 -2.08 5.02
CA ILE A 177 13.67 -3.14 5.40
C ILE A 177 13.01 -3.79 4.18
N SER A 178 12.72 -3.02 3.14
CA SER A 178 12.19 -3.57 1.90
C SER A 178 13.30 -3.99 0.93
N ASP A 179 14.42 -3.27 0.88
CA ASP A 179 15.49 -3.56 -0.07
C ASP A 179 16.27 -4.84 0.29
N LEU A 180 16.83 -4.89 1.51
CA LEU A 180 17.57 -6.05 2.01
C LEU A 180 16.68 -6.99 2.83
N GLY A 181 15.78 -6.41 3.63
CA GLY A 181 14.95 -7.17 4.57
C GLY A 181 13.97 -8.11 3.89
N SER A 182 13.45 -7.76 2.70
CA SER A 182 12.59 -8.67 1.92
C SER A 182 13.28 -10.01 1.62
N HIS A 183 14.58 -9.99 1.28
CA HIS A 183 15.36 -11.21 1.11
C HIS A 183 15.53 -11.97 2.42
N CYS A 184 15.92 -11.31 3.51
CA CYS A 184 16.14 -11.99 4.79
C CYS A 184 14.86 -12.57 5.38
N ILE A 185 13.72 -11.86 5.25
CA ILE A 185 12.40 -12.33 5.66
C ILE A 185 12.01 -13.56 4.85
N HIS A 186 12.20 -13.53 3.52
CA HIS A 186 11.99 -14.70 2.66
C HIS A 186 12.84 -15.88 3.13
N LEU A 187 14.15 -15.70 3.33
CA LEU A 187 15.05 -16.77 3.79
C LEU A 187 14.61 -17.34 5.14
N ALA A 188 14.23 -16.49 6.09
CA ALA A 188 13.76 -16.91 7.40
C ALA A 188 12.50 -17.79 7.27
N ARG A 189 11.54 -17.37 6.42
CA ARG A 189 10.34 -18.18 6.12
C ARG A 189 10.65 -19.48 5.40
N TRP A 190 11.54 -19.43 4.42
CA TRP A 190 11.91 -20.60 3.61
C TRP A 190 12.65 -21.67 4.42
N ILE A 191 13.41 -21.26 5.43
CA ILE A 191 14.15 -22.16 6.33
C ILE A 191 13.24 -22.67 7.46
N LEU A 192 12.52 -21.78 8.17
CA LEU A 192 11.82 -22.11 9.43
C LEU A 192 10.28 -22.18 9.33
N GLY A 193 9.70 -21.82 8.19
CA GLY A 193 8.26 -21.82 7.94
C GLY A 193 7.58 -20.48 8.26
N ASP A 194 6.28 -20.53 8.55
CA ASP A 194 5.48 -19.31 8.70
C ASP A 194 5.83 -18.48 9.93
N ILE A 195 5.96 -17.17 9.73
CA ILE A 195 6.11 -16.18 10.81
C ILE A 195 4.72 -15.88 11.38
N ARG A 196 4.63 -15.90 12.71
CA ARG A 196 3.44 -15.54 13.49
C ARG A 196 3.48 -14.09 13.97
N ARG A 197 4.63 -13.59 14.40
CA ARG A 197 4.73 -12.27 15.03
C ARG A 197 6.04 -11.60 14.71
N VAL A 198 6.02 -10.27 14.61
CA VAL A 198 7.21 -9.45 14.39
C VAL A 198 7.27 -8.29 15.39
N SER A 199 8.47 -8.03 15.91
CA SER A 199 8.83 -6.76 16.57
C SER A 199 9.97 -6.11 15.80
N CYS A 200 9.92 -4.80 15.58
CA CYS A 200 10.93 -4.12 14.77
C CYS A 200 11.38 -2.78 15.37
N GLN A 201 12.66 -2.47 15.17
CA GLN A 201 13.25 -1.15 15.35
C GLN A 201 13.87 -0.70 14.02
N LEU A 202 13.53 0.50 13.60
CA LEU A 202 14.07 1.15 12.39
C LEU A 202 15.05 2.25 12.80
N GLN A 203 16.10 2.43 12.02
CA GLN A 203 17.17 3.40 12.26
C GLN A 203 17.45 4.21 11.00
N VAL A 204 17.72 5.47 11.20
CA VAL A 204 18.30 6.38 10.21
C VAL A 204 19.62 6.85 10.79
N ASN A 205 20.72 6.39 10.21
CA ASN A 205 22.07 6.67 10.67
C ASN A 205 22.69 7.83 9.88
N GLU A 206 22.42 7.90 8.57
CA GLU A 206 22.95 8.94 7.69
C GLU A 206 21.87 9.96 7.31
N SER A 207 22.28 11.23 7.16
CA SER A 207 21.41 12.29 6.63
C SER A 207 21.67 12.47 5.14
N ARG A 208 20.61 12.46 4.32
CA ARG A 208 20.74 12.55 2.86
C ARG A 208 19.96 13.74 2.33
N PRO A 209 20.55 14.94 2.24
CA PRO A 209 19.84 16.11 1.73
C PRO A 209 19.47 15.93 0.25
N HIS A 210 18.22 16.27 -0.12
CA HIS A 210 17.81 16.26 -1.52
C HIS A 210 18.64 17.29 -2.32
N PRO A 211 19.11 17.01 -3.55
CA PRO A 211 20.03 17.89 -4.29
C PRO A 211 19.46 19.27 -4.59
N GLN A 212 18.13 19.38 -4.66
CA GLN A 212 17.39 20.63 -4.89
C GLN A 212 16.92 21.32 -3.59
N GLY A 213 17.34 20.83 -2.42
CA GLY A 213 16.93 21.40 -1.12
C GLY A 213 15.48 21.10 -0.70
N LYS A 214 14.76 20.26 -1.45
CA LYS A 214 13.41 19.81 -1.14
C LYS A 214 13.43 18.95 0.14
N LYS A 215 12.47 19.18 1.06
CA LYS A 215 12.22 18.26 2.18
C LYS A 215 11.48 17.03 1.66
N TYR A 216 11.87 15.85 2.10
CA TYR A 216 11.23 14.58 1.77
C TYR A 216 11.23 13.66 2.99
N ARG A 217 10.42 12.60 2.96
CA ARG A 217 10.41 11.60 4.02
C ARG A 217 11.53 10.58 3.77
N GLN A 218 12.60 10.71 4.54
CA GLN A 218 13.74 9.81 4.43
C GLN A 218 13.45 8.48 5.14
N GLU A 219 13.63 7.38 4.41
CA GLU A 219 13.49 6.01 4.87
C GLU A 219 14.71 5.49 5.63
N CYS A 220 14.51 4.41 6.36
CA CYS A 220 15.53 3.77 7.20
C CYS A 220 16.72 3.18 6.42
N ASP A 221 17.91 3.26 7.01
CA ASP A 221 19.16 2.66 6.51
C ASP A 221 19.72 1.57 7.45
N GLY A 222 19.08 1.37 8.60
CA GLY A 222 19.28 0.25 9.51
C GLY A 222 17.96 -0.29 10.06
N ALA A 223 17.90 -1.60 10.30
CA ALA A 223 16.74 -2.22 10.93
C ALA A 223 17.13 -3.46 11.74
N PHE A 224 16.45 -3.65 12.87
CA PHE A 224 16.55 -4.86 13.69
C PHE A 224 15.16 -5.45 13.92
N LEU A 225 14.96 -6.68 13.49
CA LEU A 225 13.70 -7.40 13.59
C LEU A 225 13.84 -8.60 14.52
N GLN A 226 12.81 -8.86 15.32
CA GLN A 226 12.62 -10.11 16.04
C GLN A 226 11.36 -10.78 15.52
N LEU A 227 11.46 -12.07 15.22
CA LEU A 227 10.39 -12.88 14.63
C LEU A 227 10.04 -14.05 15.57
N GLU A 228 8.76 -14.35 15.68
CA GLU A 228 8.23 -15.59 16.28
C GLU A 228 7.58 -16.41 15.16
N PHE A 229 7.95 -17.67 15.01
CA PHE A 229 7.38 -18.59 14.01
C PHE A 229 6.20 -19.36 14.59
N LYS A 230 5.29 -19.85 13.74
CA LYS A 230 4.18 -20.73 14.16
C LYS A 230 4.67 -22.02 14.85
N SER A 231 5.89 -22.47 14.52
CA SER A 231 6.55 -23.62 15.17
C SER A 231 7.03 -23.34 16.60
N GLY A 232 7.03 -22.07 17.03
CA GLY A 232 7.61 -21.61 18.28
C GLY A 232 9.10 -21.29 18.22
N ALA A 233 9.77 -21.49 17.07
CA ALA A 233 11.12 -20.98 16.85
C ALA A 233 11.12 -19.44 16.85
N MET A 234 12.27 -18.84 17.17
CA MET A 234 12.47 -17.39 17.12
C MET A 234 13.58 -17.04 16.15
N ALA A 235 13.53 -15.84 15.56
CA ALA A 235 14.65 -15.32 14.80
C ALA A 235 14.95 -13.85 15.09
N SER A 236 16.20 -13.46 14.86
CA SER A 236 16.59 -12.07 14.72
C SER A 236 17.10 -11.80 13.32
N ILE A 237 16.76 -10.64 12.76
CA ILE A 237 17.28 -10.16 11.47
C ILE A 237 17.88 -8.77 11.70
N HIS A 238 19.17 -8.62 11.39
CA HIS A 238 19.88 -7.34 11.46
C HIS A 238 20.28 -6.88 10.07
N LEU A 239 19.80 -5.70 9.69
CA LEU A 239 20.00 -5.12 8.37
C LEU A 239 20.70 -3.77 8.50
N SER A 240 21.67 -3.52 7.62
CA SER A 240 22.34 -2.22 7.53
C SER A 240 22.82 -1.96 6.11
N THR A 241 22.54 -0.76 5.58
CA THR A 241 23.15 -0.28 4.33
C THR A 241 24.34 0.65 4.58
N VAL A 242 24.69 0.91 5.85
CA VAL A 242 25.73 1.85 6.27
C VAL A 242 26.93 1.16 6.93
N ALA A 243 26.87 -0.18 7.04
CA ALA A 243 27.97 -0.99 7.56
C ALA A 243 29.21 -0.86 6.67
N TYR A 244 30.39 -0.74 7.27
CA TYR A 244 31.65 -0.84 6.54
C TYR A 244 31.95 -2.31 6.27
N GLU A 245 31.94 -2.71 5.00
CA GLU A 245 32.32 -4.05 4.56
C GLU A 245 33.55 -3.94 3.66
N ASP A 246 34.68 -4.51 4.09
CA ASP A 246 35.98 -4.40 3.38
C ASP A 246 36.08 -5.31 2.14
N THR A 247 34.93 -5.65 1.54
CA THR A 247 34.85 -6.55 0.39
C THR A 247 34.66 -5.75 -0.89
N SER A 248 35.15 -6.26 -2.01
CA SER A 248 34.97 -5.63 -3.33
C SER A 248 33.50 -5.50 -3.74
N PHE A 249 32.63 -6.35 -3.20
CA PHE A 249 31.19 -6.30 -3.39
C PHE A 249 30.50 -5.31 -2.44
N GLY A 250 31.15 -4.95 -1.33
CA GLY A 250 30.63 -4.03 -0.32
C GLY A 250 29.43 -4.58 0.45
N GLN A 251 29.29 -5.92 0.52
CA GLN A 251 28.19 -6.58 1.22
C GLN A 251 28.61 -7.93 1.80
N THR A 252 28.05 -8.29 2.95
CA THR A 252 28.23 -9.60 3.58
C THR A 252 26.93 -10.12 4.17
N GLN A 253 26.81 -11.44 4.23
CA GLN A 253 25.67 -12.14 4.83
C GLN A 253 26.17 -13.18 5.82
N GLY A 254 25.49 -13.25 6.96
CA GLY A 254 25.74 -14.27 7.97
C GLY A 254 24.44 -14.87 8.45
N LEU A 255 24.47 -16.18 8.74
CA LEU A 255 23.40 -16.84 9.47
C LEU A 255 23.92 -17.82 10.50
N GLU A 256 23.17 -17.96 11.59
CA GLU A 256 23.42 -18.92 12.65
C GLU A 256 22.08 -19.55 13.03
N ILE A 257 22.02 -20.87 13.12
CA ILE A 257 20.79 -21.57 13.47
C ILE A 257 21.09 -22.70 14.47
N HIS A 258 20.31 -22.72 15.55
CA HIS A 258 20.47 -23.66 16.66
C HIS A 258 19.19 -24.46 16.85
N GLY A 259 19.32 -25.75 17.10
CA GLY A 259 18.21 -26.62 17.46
C GLY A 259 18.56 -27.59 18.57
N SER A 260 17.66 -28.55 18.82
CA SER A 260 17.80 -29.54 19.88
C SER A 260 18.98 -30.50 19.69
N GLU A 261 19.41 -30.74 18.45
CA GLU A 261 20.42 -31.78 18.13
C GLU A 261 21.66 -31.24 17.42
N GLY A 262 21.71 -29.94 17.09
CA GLY A 262 22.85 -29.38 16.39
C GLY A 262 22.80 -27.88 16.18
N THR A 263 23.84 -27.39 15.52
CA THR A 263 24.02 -26.00 15.15
C THR A 263 24.60 -25.90 13.74
N LEU A 264 24.22 -24.87 13.00
CA LEU A 264 24.79 -24.52 11.69
C LEU A 264 25.10 -23.03 11.65
N HIS A 265 26.25 -22.67 11.08
CA HIS A 265 26.62 -21.30 10.74
C HIS A 265 26.86 -21.21 9.23
N GLY A 266 26.51 -20.08 8.64
CA GLY A 266 26.82 -19.76 7.25
C GLY A 266 27.33 -18.35 7.12
N TYR A 267 28.29 -18.14 6.24
CA TYR A 267 28.84 -16.81 5.96
C TYR A 267 29.22 -16.67 4.49
N CYS A 268 28.91 -15.52 3.91
CA CYS A 268 29.24 -15.16 2.54
C CYS A 268 29.71 -13.71 2.48
N ASP A 269 30.90 -13.49 1.93
CA ASP A 269 31.48 -12.16 1.73
C ASP A 269 31.33 -11.62 0.30
N TYR A 270 30.71 -12.43 -0.57
CA TYR A 270 30.55 -12.20 -2.01
C TYR A 270 31.86 -11.95 -2.77
N ASN A 271 33.00 -12.27 -2.17
CA ASN A 271 34.32 -12.15 -2.78
C ASN A 271 34.98 -13.52 -2.89
N HIS A 272 35.47 -14.09 -1.79
CA HIS A 272 36.16 -15.38 -1.78
C HIS A 272 35.62 -16.36 -0.75
N VAL A 273 34.81 -15.89 0.20
CA VAL A 273 34.32 -16.69 1.32
C VAL A 273 32.84 -16.95 1.14
N HIS A 274 32.49 -18.23 1.20
CA HIS A 274 31.15 -18.74 1.13
C HIS A 274 31.16 -20.13 1.77
N ILE A 275 30.86 -20.18 3.07
CA ILE A 275 31.08 -21.37 3.90
C ILE A 275 29.82 -21.77 4.67
N VAL A 276 29.78 -23.05 5.03
CA VAL A 276 28.84 -23.63 5.99
C VAL A 276 29.66 -24.35 7.04
N GLU A 277 29.36 -24.10 8.31
CA GLU A 277 29.94 -24.84 9.43
C GLU A 277 28.82 -25.46 10.26
N GLY A 278 29.10 -26.57 10.95
CA GLY A 278 28.13 -27.15 11.85
C GLY A 278 28.71 -28.20 12.80
N ALA A 279 27.90 -28.57 13.78
CA ALA A 279 28.15 -29.70 14.67
C ALA A 279 26.82 -30.24 15.21
N ARG A 280 26.71 -31.56 15.34
CA ARG A 280 25.65 -32.21 16.11
C ARG A 280 26.06 -32.35 17.58
N GLN A 281 25.06 -32.59 18.44
CA GLN A 281 25.27 -32.81 19.87
C GLN A 281 26.30 -33.93 20.10
N GLY A 282 27.36 -33.63 20.84
CA GLY A 282 28.42 -34.59 21.16
C GLY A 282 29.60 -34.63 20.18
N GLU A 283 29.57 -33.89 19.06
CA GLU A 283 30.65 -33.90 18.06
C GLU A 283 31.80 -32.91 18.35
N GLY A 284 31.62 -32.02 19.34
CA GLY A 284 32.57 -30.97 19.69
C GLY A 284 32.27 -29.64 18.97
N PRO A 285 33.29 -28.78 18.73
CA PRO A 285 33.10 -27.49 18.07
C PRO A 285 32.65 -27.65 16.60
N CYS A 286 32.00 -26.61 16.07
CA CYS A 286 31.64 -26.54 14.65
C CYS A 286 32.85 -26.78 13.75
N LYS A 287 32.62 -27.46 12.64
CA LYS A 287 33.59 -27.69 11.57
C LYS A 287 32.97 -27.28 10.25
N GLU A 288 33.80 -26.87 9.31
CA GLU A 288 33.35 -26.62 7.95
C GLU A 288 32.73 -27.88 7.34
N LEU A 289 31.54 -27.73 6.77
CA LEU A 289 30.80 -28.74 6.05
C LEU A 289 30.96 -28.45 4.55
N SER A 290 31.54 -29.39 3.81
CA SER A 290 31.69 -29.23 2.37
C SER A 290 30.34 -29.08 1.69
N ILE A 291 30.16 -27.97 0.96
CA ILE A 291 28.96 -27.73 0.16
C ILE A 291 28.90 -28.79 -0.95
N PRO A 292 27.82 -29.58 -1.06
CA PRO A 292 27.72 -30.64 -2.06
C PRO A 292 27.83 -30.13 -3.50
N GLU A 293 28.50 -30.91 -4.36
CA GLU A 293 28.76 -30.57 -5.78
C GLU A 293 27.47 -30.26 -6.56
N LYS A 294 26.34 -30.87 -6.20
CA LYS A 294 25.02 -30.60 -6.82
C LYS A 294 24.60 -29.12 -6.75
N TYR A 295 25.14 -28.34 -5.82
CA TYR A 295 24.87 -26.90 -5.73
C TYR A 295 25.95 -26.04 -6.41
N LEU A 296 27.08 -26.64 -6.80
CA LEU A 296 28.24 -25.96 -7.38
C LEU A 296 28.43 -26.25 -8.87
N GLU A 297 27.78 -27.29 -9.39
CA GLU A 297 27.92 -27.78 -10.75
C GLU A 297 27.71 -26.65 -11.78
N GLY A 298 28.69 -26.48 -12.68
CA GLY A 298 28.66 -25.47 -13.74
C GLY A 298 28.93 -24.03 -13.29
N LEU A 299 29.18 -23.80 -12.00
CA LEU A 299 29.48 -22.48 -11.45
C LEU A 299 30.99 -22.24 -11.37
N ARG A 300 31.41 -21.02 -11.72
CA ARG A 300 32.77 -20.57 -11.44
C ARG A 300 32.97 -20.36 -9.94
N GLN A 301 34.08 -20.86 -9.40
CA GLN A 301 34.41 -20.83 -7.96
C GLN A 301 35.67 -19.98 -7.64
N ASP A 302 36.25 -19.32 -8.64
CA ASP A 302 37.39 -18.40 -8.49
C ASP A 302 37.03 -17.18 -7.62
N ASN A 303 35.76 -16.76 -7.69
CA ASN A 303 35.22 -15.63 -6.98
C ASN A 303 33.71 -15.81 -6.78
N VAL A 304 33.21 -15.53 -5.57
CA VAL A 304 31.80 -15.73 -5.20
C VAL A 304 30.87 -14.79 -5.96
N HIS A 305 31.32 -13.58 -6.34
CA HIS A 305 30.53 -12.70 -7.20
C HIS A 305 30.43 -13.22 -8.65
N ASN A 306 31.43 -13.94 -9.15
CA ASN A 306 31.33 -14.67 -10.43
C ASN A 306 30.38 -15.87 -10.33
N MET A 307 30.45 -16.63 -9.23
CA MET A 307 29.50 -17.71 -8.90
C MET A 307 28.07 -17.17 -8.89
N TYR A 308 27.84 -16.07 -8.16
CA TYR A 308 26.57 -15.34 -8.11
C TYR A 308 26.05 -15.03 -9.52
N LYS A 309 26.86 -14.42 -10.38
CA LYS A 309 26.47 -14.16 -11.78
C LYS A 309 26.11 -15.44 -12.54
N ASP A 310 26.86 -16.52 -12.35
CA ASP A 310 26.61 -17.78 -13.05
C ASP A 310 25.29 -18.42 -12.61
N ILE A 311 24.93 -18.33 -11.32
CA ILE A 311 23.64 -18.80 -10.81
C ILE A 311 22.47 -18.15 -11.57
N PHE A 312 22.48 -16.83 -11.71
CA PHE A 312 21.37 -16.12 -12.39
C PHE A 312 21.38 -16.26 -13.91
N ARG A 313 22.57 -16.42 -14.51
CA ARG A 313 22.73 -16.38 -15.97
C ARG A 313 22.71 -17.75 -16.63
N LYS A 314 23.07 -18.81 -15.89
CA LYS A 314 23.30 -20.16 -16.45
C LYS A 314 22.42 -21.22 -15.81
N SER A 315 22.26 -21.19 -14.48
CA SER A 315 21.47 -22.21 -13.77
C SER A 315 19.98 -22.06 -14.05
N ASP A 316 19.21 -23.14 -13.91
CA ASP A 316 17.74 -23.10 -14.05
C ASP A 316 17.10 -22.49 -12.79
N THR A 317 17.35 -21.19 -12.58
CA THR A 317 16.86 -20.40 -11.44
C THR A 317 16.30 -19.06 -11.94
N MET A 318 15.49 -18.42 -11.11
CA MET A 318 14.93 -17.07 -11.35
C MET A 318 14.30 -16.95 -12.76
N ALA A 319 14.87 -16.12 -13.64
CA ALA A 319 14.33 -15.89 -14.97
C ALA A 319 14.29 -17.17 -15.83
N ARG A 320 15.28 -18.06 -15.69
CA ARG A 320 15.35 -19.31 -16.46
C ARG A 320 14.30 -20.30 -15.97
N SER A 321 14.20 -20.50 -14.66
CA SER A 321 13.15 -21.37 -14.09
C SER A 321 11.75 -20.85 -14.36
N PHE A 322 11.55 -19.52 -14.40
CA PHE A 322 10.29 -18.91 -14.80
C PHE A 322 9.90 -19.25 -16.25
N ILE A 323 10.83 -19.14 -17.20
CA ILE A 323 10.58 -19.57 -18.59
C ILE A 323 10.36 -21.08 -18.68
N SER A 324 11.14 -21.87 -17.95
CA SER A 324 10.98 -23.32 -17.86
C SER A 324 9.60 -23.72 -17.35
N ALA A 325 9.10 -23.04 -16.31
CA ALA A 325 7.79 -23.29 -15.71
C ALA A 325 6.64 -22.96 -16.67
N ILE A 326 6.72 -21.81 -17.37
CA ILE A 326 5.72 -21.45 -18.41
C ILE A 326 5.70 -22.51 -19.52
N ALA A 327 6.87 -22.87 -20.04
CA ALA A 327 6.97 -23.85 -21.12
C ALA A 327 6.49 -25.25 -20.71
N ALA A 328 6.58 -25.59 -19.42
CA ALA A 328 6.10 -26.84 -18.86
C ALA A 328 4.64 -26.76 -18.35
N SER A 329 4.02 -25.58 -18.34
CA SER A 329 2.74 -25.33 -17.67
C SER A 329 2.73 -25.81 -16.21
N SER A 330 3.82 -25.53 -15.50
CA SER A 330 4.01 -25.87 -14.09
C SER A 330 4.06 -24.61 -13.23
N ASP A 331 3.91 -24.81 -11.92
CA ASP A 331 4.13 -23.75 -10.94
C ASP A 331 5.60 -23.32 -10.92
N CYS A 332 5.84 -22.15 -10.35
CA CYS A 332 7.17 -21.55 -10.22
C CYS A 332 7.33 -21.01 -8.80
N GLU A 333 8.52 -21.13 -8.22
CA GLU A 333 8.80 -20.57 -6.90
C GLU A 333 10.06 -19.69 -6.92
N PRO A 334 10.09 -18.55 -6.19
CA PRO A 334 9.03 -18.04 -5.33
C PRO A 334 7.96 -17.31 -6.15
N ASP A 335 6.70 -17.59 -5.88
CA ASP A 335 5.54 -17.00 -6.54
C ASP A 335 5.11 -15.69 -5.85
N PHE A 336 3.98 -15.14 -6.31
CA PHE A 336 3.34 -13.95 -5.75
C PHE A 336 2.79 -14.19 -4.34
N LYS A 337 2.51 -15.44 -3.97
CA LYS A 337 2.10 -15.79 -2.62
C LYS A 337 3.25 -15.58 -1.65
N GLU A 338 4.45 -16.02 -2.02
CA GLU A 338 5.66 -15.72 -1.26
C GLU A 338 5.94 -14.21 -1.21
N GLY A 339 5.77 -13.51 -2.33
CA GLY A 339 5.87 -12.05 -2.39
C GLY A 339 4.93 -11.34 -1.41
N TRP A 340 3.66 -11.75 -1.39
CA TRP A 340 2.63 -11.23 -0.48
C TRP A 340 2.96 -11.52 0.98
N GLU A 341 3.36 -12.74 1.33
CA GLU A 341 3.72 -13.08 2.71
C GLU A 341 4.91 -12.28 3.23
N VAL A 342 5.96 -12.10 2.41
CA VAL A 342 7.09 -11.22 2.75
C VAL A 342 6.63 -9.78 2.96
N ARG A 343 5.75 -9.28 2.08
CA ARG A 343 5.19 -7.93 2.18
C ARG A 343 4.38 -7.72 3.47
N ARG A 344 3.57 -8.71 3.87
CA ARG A 344 2.83 -8.68 5.15
C ARG A 344 3.76 -8.52 6.34
N VAL A 345 4.89 -9.24 6.36
CA VAL A 345 5.87 -9.14 7.44
C VAL A 345 6.53 -7.76 7.45
N ILE A 346 6.86 -7.19 6.28
CA ILE A 346 7.43 -5.83 6.16
C ILE A 346 6.44 -4.80 6.71
N ASP A 347 5.17 -4.86 6.31
CA ASP A 347 4.12 -3.93 6.78
C ASP A 347 3.93 -4.04 8.29
N ALA A 348 3.85 -5.26 8.81
CA ALA A 348 3.74 -5.51 10.25
C ALA A 348 4.98 -5.05 11.02
N ALA A 349 6.18 -5.14 10.43
CA ALA A 349 7.41 -4.64 11.02
C ALA A 349 7.42 -3.10 11.08
N LYS A 350 7.06 -2.42 9.99
CA LYS A 350 6.90 -0.95 9.97
C LYS A 350 5.87 -0.50 11.01
N GLU A 351 4.73 -1.19 11.10
CA GLU A 351 3.70 -0.90 12.10
C GLU A 351 4.17 -1.17 13.53
N SER A 352 4.93 -2.25 13.74
CA SER A 352 5.53 -2.58 15.03
C SER A 352 6.48 -1.47 15.51
N ALA A 353 7.34 -0.97 14.62
CA ALA A 353 8.25 0.13 14.93
C ALA A 353 7.48 1.41 15.31
N ARG A 354 6.40 1.72 14.58
CA ARG A 354 5.51 2.86 14.87
C ARG A 354 4.81 2.73 16.22
N LEU A 355 4.25 1.55 16.52
CA LEU A 355 3.49 1.28 17.74
C LEU A 355 4.36 0.95 18.96
N LYS A 356 5.66 0.70 18.76
CA LYS A 356 6.61 0.25 19.79
C LYS A 356 6.15 -1.03 20.50
N LYS A 357 5.52 -1.95 19.78
CA LYS A 357 5.09 -3.27 20.27
C LYS A 357 5.13 -4.31 19.16
N ALA A 358 5.16 -5.58 19.53
CA ALA A 358 5.07 -6.67 18.56
C ALA A 358 3.70 -6.70 17.87
N VAL A 359 3.67 -7.05 16.59
CA VAL A 359 2.48 -7.16 15.73
C VAL A 359 2.30 -8.62 15.30
N ASP A 360 1.09 -9.14 15.50
CA ASP A 360 0.73 -10.51 15.11
C ASP A 360 0.31 -10.56 13.63
N LEU A 361 0.78 -11.58 12.92
CA LEU A 361 0.55 -11.86 11.50
C LEU A 361 -0.45 -13.00 11.30
N SER A 362 -0.92 -13.65 12.38
CA SER A 362 -2.12 -14.47 12.24
C SER A 362 -3.26 -13.59 11.70
N PRO A 363 -4.19 -14.15 10.91
CA PRO A 363 -5.39 -13.41 10.51
C PRO A 363 -6.18 -13.07 11.77
N THR A 364 -5.83 -11.96 12.39
CA THR A 364 -6.81 -11.15 13.09
C THR A 364 -7.70 -10.63 11.98
N GLU A 365 -9.02 -10.80 12.13
CA GLU A 365 -10.03 -10.11 11.33
C GLU A 365 -9.90 -8.59 11.56
N VAL A 366 -8.80 -8.00 11.12
CA VAL A 366 -8.57 -6.57 11.13
C VAL A 366 -8.46 -6.19 9.68
N SER A 367 -9.62 -5.97 9.08
CA SER A 367 -9.73 -5.27 7.80
C SER A 367 -9.00 -3.93 7.95
N CYS A 368 -7.95 -3.74 7.13
CA CYS A 368 -7.33 -2.43 6.92
C CYS A 368 -8.20 -1.50 6.07
N GLU A 369 -9.47 -1.86 5.79
CA GLU A 369 -10.44 -0.94 5.20
C GLU A 369 -10.69 0.21 6.17
N ARG A 370 -9.97 1.31 5.97
CA ARG A 370 -10.32 2.58 6.61
C ARG A 370 -11.51 3.17 5.86
N GLY A 371 -12.70 2.93 6.38
CA GLY A 371 -13.94 3.52 5.88
C GLY A 371 -14.56 2.74 4.73
N LEU A 372 -15.75 3.20 4.32
CA LEU A 372 -16.54 2.56 3.27
C LEU A 372 -15.82 2.64 1.92
N PRO A 373 -15.63 1.51 1.19
CA PRO A 373 -15.03 1.52 -0.13
C PRO A 373 -15.73 2.49 -1.08
N GLY A 374 -14.97 3.41 -1.68
CA GLY A 374 -15.51 4.41 -2.62
C GLY A 374 -16.26 5.58 -1.97
N LEU A 375 -16.22 5.75 -0.64
CA LEU A 375 -16.80 6.91 0.04
C LEU A 375 -16.17 8.21 -0.47
N LYS A 376 -16.99 9.11 -1.03
CA LYS A 376 -16.57 10.44 -1.50
C LYS A 376 -16.94 11.58 -0.54
N GLY A 377 -17.87 11.34 0.38
CA GLY A 377 -18.39 12.34 1.31
C GLY A 377 -19.84 12.03 1.71
N THR A 378 -20.44 12.91 2.51
CA THR A 378 -21.85 12.86 2.87
C THR A 378 -22.71 13.37 1.72
N ASP A 379 -23.65 12.57 1.25
CA ASP A 379 -24.59 12.96 0.18
C ASP A 379 -25.75 13.81 0.71
N HIS A 380 -26.43 13.34 1.76
CA HIS A 380 -27.57 14.03 2.37
C HIS A 380 -27.68 13.77 3.88
N ILE A 381 -28.46 14.61 4.56
CA ILE A 381 -28.89 14.47 5.96
C ILE A 381 -30.42 14.38 5.98
N GLY A 382 -30.93 13.29 6.54
CA GLY A 382 -32.37 13.05 6.69
C GLY A 382 -32.88 13.39 8.09
N PHE A 383 -33.98 14.14 8.20
CA PHE A 383 -34.60 14.45 9.50
C PHE A 383 -36.12 14.63 9.39
N THR A 384 -36.81 14.44 10.52
CA THR A 384 -38.28 14.46 10.57
C THR A 384 -38.80 15.79 11.13
N VAL A 385 -39.89 16.28 10.55
CA VAL A 385 -40.60 17.50 10.96
C VAL A 385 -42.09 17.21 11.18
N PRO A 386 -42.78 17.98 12.06
CA PRO A 386 -44.21 17.78 12.30
C PRO A 386 -45.09 18.31 11.16
N ASN A 387 -44.58 19.21 10.31
CA ASN A 387 -45.30 19.79 9.18
C ASN A 387 -44.31 20.09 8.05
N LEU A 388 -44.42 19.37 6.92
CA LEU A 388 -43.49 19.53 5.82
C LEU A 388 -43.58 20.91 5.18
N LYS A 389 -44.78 21.46 5.02
CA LYS A 389 -44.98 22.76 4.37
C LYS A 389 -44.35 23.90 5.17
N GLU A 390 -44.51 23.89 6.48
CA GLU A 390 -43.87 24.87 7.37
C GLU A 390 -42.34 24.75 7.32
N ALA A 391 -41.81 23.51 7.35
CA ALA A 391 -40.38 23.28 7.24
C ALA A 391 -39.80 23.77 5.91
N VAL A 392 -40.45 23.48 4.80
CA VAL A 392 -40.00 23.93 3.46
C VAL A 392 -39.98 25.45 3.37
N LEU A 393 -41.03 26.12 3.85
CA LEU A 393 -41.06 27.58 3.88
C LEU A 393 -39.95 28.15 4.76
N PHE A 394 -39.69 27.57 5.92
CA PHE A 394 -38.62 28.02 6.81
C PHE A 394 -37.24 27.85 6.15
N PHE A 395 -36.91 26.67 5.64
CA PHE A 395 -35.61 26.42 5.00
C PHE A 395 -35.41 27.26 3.74
N LYS A 396 -36.47 27.52 2.97
CA LYS A 396 -36.39 28.38 1.81
C LYS A 396 -36.25 29.86 2.16
N GLU A 397 -37.18 30.40 2.95
CA GLU A 397 -37.37 31.85 3.11
C GLU A 397 -36.55 32.46 4.27
N VAL A 398 -36.09 31.63 5.21
CA VAL A 398 -35.26 32.04 6.34
C VAL A 398 -33.82 31.57 6.15
N ILE A 399 -33.61 30.28 5.86
CA ILE A 399 -32.24 29.74 5.71
C ILE A 399 -31.67 30.02 4.31
N GLY A 400 -32.51 30.09 3.27
CA GLY A 400 -32.07 30.35 1.89
C GLY A 400 -31.74 29.09 1.09
N CYS A 401 -32.28 27.94 1.46
CA CYS A 401 -32.08 26.69 0.74
C CYS A 401 -32.96 26.61 -0.53
N GLU A 402 -32.48 25.91 -1.54
CA GLU A 402 -33.19 25.66 -2.79
C GLU A 402 -34.02 24.37 -2.69
N GLU A 403 -35.26 24.43 -3.17
CA GLU A 403 -36.14 23.27 -3.28
C GLU A 403 -35.86 22.48 -4.57
N TYR A 404 -35.89 21.14 -4.48
CA TYR A 404 -35.68 20.26 -5.64
C TYR A 404 -36.95 19.50 -6.03
N TYR A 405 -37.26 18.41 -5.34
CA TYR A 405 -38.45 17.61 -5.64
C TYR A 405 -39.08 17.01 -4.39
N THR A 406 -40.37 16.75 -4.49
CA THR A 406 -41.19 16.15 -3.44
C THR A 406 -41.55 14.71 -3.81
N MET A 407 -41.60 13.82 -2.83
CA MET A 407 -42.09 12.45 -3.00
C MET A 407 -43.19 12.14 -1.97
N GLY A 408 -44.25 11.48 -2.42
CA GLY A 408 -45.33 10.96 -1.57
C GLY A 408 -46.73 11.51 -1.88
N PRO A 409 -47.74 11.08 -1.10
CA PRO A 409 -47.62 10.23 0.08
C PRO A 409 -47.23 8.80 -0.29
N LEU A 410 -46.30 8.20 0.48
CA LEU A 410 -45.91 6.80 0.33
C LEU A 410 -46.37 6.02 1.58
N GLN A 411 -46.98 4.85 1.37
CA GLN A 411 -47.40 3.95 2.44
C GLN A 411 -46.32 2.90 2.71
N ALA A 412 -45.94 2.73 3.98
CA ALA A 412 -44.90 1.79 4.37
C ALA A 412 -45.22 0.32 3.99
N SER A 413 -46.51 -0.05 4.01
CA SER A 413 -46.98 -1.40 3.66
C SER A 413 -46.91 -1.73 2.16
N GLU A 414 -46.85 -0.72 1.29
CA GLU A 414 -46.99 -0.89 -0.17
C GLU A 414 -45.65 -0.95 -0.91
N ARG A 415 -44.52 -0.67 -0.25
CA ARG A 415 -43.19 -0.82 -0.84
C ARG A 415 -42.22 -1.54 0.09
N GLU A 416 -41.58 -2.57 -0.44
CA GLU A 416 -40.52 -3.33 0.25
C GLU A 416 -39.35 -2.44 0.72
N LEU A 417 -39.16 -1.28 0.07
CA LEU A 417 -38.21 -0.22 0.45
C LEU A 417 -38.46 0.32 1.88
N PHE A 418 -39.71 0.39 2.36
CA PHE A 418 -40.03 0.96 3.68
C PHE A 418 -39.82 0.01 4.85
N ARG A 419 -39.75 -1.31 4.63
CA ARG A 419 -39.27 -2.24 5.67
C ARG A 419 -37.82 -1.95 6.08
N ARG A 420 -37.06 -1.22 5.26
CA ARG A 420 -35.64 -0.92 5.48
C ARG A 420 -35.40 0.43 6.19
N LEU A 421 -36.44 1.26 6.36
CA LEU A 421 -36.37 2.56 7.05
C LEU A 421 -36.70 2.48 8.55
N ASP A 422 -36.93 1.27 9.08
CA ASP A 422 -37.24 1.01 10.49
C ASP A 422 -38.43 1.83 11.02
N VAL A 423 -39.50 1.94 10.21
CA VAL A 423 -40.75 2.62 10.57
C VAL A 423 -41.90 1.63 10.76
N PRO A 424 -42.92 1.97 11.59
CA PRO A 424 -44.13 1.18 11.73
C PRO A 424 -44.83 0.92 10.39
N SER A 425 -45.49 -0.23 10.25
CA SER A 425 -46.14 -0.63 8.99
C SER A 425 -47.34 0.25 8.59
N ASP A 426 -47.89 1.00 9.54
CA ASP A 426 -48.98 1.96 9.31
C ASP A 426 -48.48 3.37 8.95
N ALA A 427 -47.16 3.56 8.86
CA ALA A 427 -46.59 4.88 8.59
C ALA A 427 -46.87 5.36 7.16
N THR A 428 -47.31 6.60 7.05
CA THR A 428 -47.36 7.37 5.80
C THR A 428 -46.26 8.43 5.82
N ILE A 429 -45.58 8.63 4.69
CA ILE A 429 -44.46 9.58 4.58
C ILE A 429 -44.64 10.55 3.40
N MET A 430 -44.30 11.81 3.64
CA MET A 430 -43.98 12.81 2.63
C MET A 430 -42.50 13.20 2.75
N ILE A 431 -41.82 13.37 1.62
CA ILE A 431 -40.38 13.68 1.55
C ILE A 431 -40.19 14.93 0.72
N GLN A 432 -39.39 15.87 1.19
CA GLN A 432 -38.88 16.99 0.40
C GLN A 432 -37.35 16.97 0.36
N LEU A 433 -36.78 17.05 -0.85
CA LEU A 433 -35.35 17.30 -1.02
C LEU A 433 -35.07 18.80 -1.18
N MET A 434 -34.08 19.28 -0.45
CA MET A 434 -33.57 20.66 -0.51
C MET A 434 -32.05 20.68 -0.44
N ARG A 435 -31.43 21.76 -0.93
CA ARG A 435 -29.98 21.97 -0.83
C ARG A 435 -29.66 23.38 -0.35
N CYS A 436 -28.72 23.51 0.58
CA CYS A 436 -28.29 24.80 1.10
C CYS A 436 -26.89 25.12 0.56
N ALA A 437 -26.83 26.04 -0.40
CA ALA A 437 -25.60 26.44 -1.09
C ALA A 437 -24.78 25.23 -1.59
N SER A 438 -23.47 25.23 -1.36
CA SER A 438 -22.55 24.14 -1.72
C SER A 438 -22.47 23.01 -0.68
N GLY A 439 -23.31 23.05 0.36
CA GLY A 439 -23.33 22.04 1.44
C GLY A 439 -24.04 20.73 1.08
N ALA A 440 -24.22 19.88 2.10
CA ALA A 440 -24.95 18.61 1.98
C ALA A 440 -26.43 18.84 1.64
N ASN A 441 -27.05 17.86 0.96
CA ASN A 441 -28.49 17.89 0.69
C ASN A 441 -29.29 17.54 1.95
N PHE A 442 -30.53 18.00 2.03
CA PHE A 442 -31.47 17.66 3.11
C PHE A 442 -32.64 16.84 2.58
N GLU A 443 -32.92 15.72 3.24
CA GLU A 443 -34.15 14.95 3.07
C GLU A 443 -35.08 15.23 4.26
N ILE A 444 -36.09 16.05 4.03
CA ILE A 444 -37.03 16.46 5.08
C ILE A 444 -38.25 15.54 5.02
N PHE A 445 -38.53 14.87 6.14
CA PHE A 445 -39.62 13.90 6.24
C PHE A 445 -40.77 14.42 7.10
N GLU A 446 -41.99 14.30 6.61
CA GLU A 446 -43.19 14.33 7.46
C GLU A 446 -43.78 12.93 7.50
N TYR A 447 -43.74 12.33 8.69
CA TYR A 447 -44.34 11.03 8.97
C TYR A 447 -45.68 11.18 9.69
N GLN A 448 -46.58 10.23 9.45
CA GLN A 448 -47.78 10.00 10.23
C GLN A 448 -47.88 8.51 10.55
N SER A 449 -47.91 8.15 11.85
CA SER A 449 -48.11 6.77 12.32
C SER A 449 -48.77 6.79 13.71
N SER A 450 -49.53 5.73 14.04
CA SER A 450 -50.19 5.61 15.34
C SER A 450 -49.23 5.52 16.53
N SER A 451 -47.98 5.09 16.31
CA SER A 451 -46.96 4.97 17.36
C SER A 451 -45.86 6.03 17.30
N GLN A 452 -46.07 7.10 16.52
CA GLN A 452 -45.09 8.17 16.40
C GLN A 452 -44.95 8.94 17.73
N ARG A 453 -43.70 9.21 18.12
CA ARG A 453 -43.40 10.12 19.22
C ARG A 453 -43.35 11.54 18.67
N ASP A 454 -44.04 12.46 19.32
CA ASP A 454 -44.15 13.89 18.96
C ASP A 454 -43.22 14.80 19.78
N VAL A 455 -42.47 14.23 20.72
CA VAL A 455 -41.46 14.94 21.52
C VAL A 455 -40.10 14.84 20.85
N LEU A 456 -39.52 15.99 20.50
CA LEU A 456 -38.16 16.08 19.97
C LEU A 456 -37.12 15.59 21.00
N PRO A 457 -36.10 14.81 20.58
CA PRO A 457 -35.01 14.44 21.47
C PRO A 457 -34.19 15.68 21.85
N ARG A 458 -33.70 15.72 23.09
CA ARG A 458 -32.69 16.70 23.49
C ARG A 458 -31.36 16.34 22.81
N ASN A 459 -30.44 17.29 22.70
CA ASN A 459 -29.08 17.00 22.18
C ASN A 459 -28.34 15.92 22.97
N SER A 460 -28.68 15.71 24.24
CA SER A 460 -28.12 14.64 25.08
C SER A 460 -28.73 13.26 24.83
N ASP A 461 -29.92 13.21 24.21
CA ASP A 461 -30.67 11.97 24.03
C ASP A 461 -30.16 11.23 22.79
N HIS A 462 -30.33 9.91 22.75
CA HIS A 462 -29.95 9.12 21.57
C HIS A 462 -30.73 9.59 20.34
N GLY A 463 -30.00 9.98 19.29
CA GLY A 463 -30.56 10.56 18.07
C GLY A 463 -30.81 12.08 18.13
N GLY A 464 -30.50 12.72 19.26
CA GLY A 464 -30.47 14.18 19.38
C GLY A 464 -29.41 14.79 18.47
N HIS A 465 -29.77 15.86 17.76
CA HIS A 465 -28.91 16.55 16.81
C HIS A 465 -29.36 18.00 16.61
N HIS A 466 -28.48 18.81 16.04
CA HIS A 466 -28.79 20.10 15.44
C HIS A 466 -28.14 20.19 14.06
N LEU A 467 -28.61 21.10 13.21
CA LEU A 467 -27.99 21.38 11.92
C LEU A 467 -27.22 22.70 12.00
N ALA A 468 -25.95 22.68 11.57
CA ALA A 468 -25.07 23.84 11.61
C ALA A 468 -24.90 24.46 10.22
N PHE A 469 -24.99 25.79 10.17
CA PHE A 469 -24.83 26.58 8.95
C PHE A 469 -23.66 27.54 9.08
N TYR A 470 -22.75 27.48 8.11
CA TYR A 470 -21.64 28.41 8.06
C TYR A 470 -22.10 29.77 7.53
N VAL A 471 -21.64 30.85 8.19
CA VAL A 471 -21.81 32.23 7.74
C VAL A 471 -20.48 32.98 7.86
N ASP A 472 -20.20 33.91 6.95
CA ASP A 472 -18.96 34.69 7.00
C ASP A 472 -18.98 35.76 8.12
N ASP A 473 -20.17 36.27 8.43
CA ASP A 473 -20.41 37.28 9.46
C ASP A 473 -21.53 36.81 10.38
N ILE A 474 -21.15 36.30 11.55
CA ILE A 474 -22.09 35.73 12.53
C ILE A 474 -23.01 36.80 13.13
N GLU A 475 -22.53 38.03 13.32
CA GLU A 475 -23.31 39.11 13.91
C GLU A 475 -24.40 39.58 12.94
N ALA A 476 -24.05 39.75 11.66
CA ALA A 476 -25.01 40.09 10.62
C ALA A 476 -26.09 39.00 10.45
N ALA A 477 -25.71 37.73 10.55
CA ALA A 477 -26.63 36.61 10.48
C ALA A 477 -27.58 36.53 11.69
N VAL A 478 -27.07 36.77 12.90
CA VAL A 478 -27.88 36.86 14.13
C VAL A 478 -28.91 37.99 14.03
N ASP A 479 -28.48 39.17 13.56
CA ASP A 479 -29.39 40.31 13.34
C ASP A 479 -30.48 40.00 12.31
N TYR A 480 -30.13 39.28 11.24
CA TYR A 480 -31.08 38.81 10.24
C TYR A 480 -32.13 37.88 10.86
N LEU A 481 -31.70 36.88 11.64
CA LEU A 481 -32.60 35.93 12.32
C LEU A 481 -33.54 36.66 13.29
N LYS A 482 -33.01 37.57 14.11
CA LYS A 482 -33.81 38.39 15.04
C LYS A 482 -34.85 39.22 14.28
N LYS A 483 -34.50 39.83 13.14
CA LYS A 483 -35.45 40.59 12.28
C LYS A 483 -36.54 39.72 11.65
N LYS A 484 -36.24 38.45 11.38
CA LYS A 484 -37.20 37.45 10.89
C LYS A 484 -38.07 36.85 12.02
N GLY A 485 -37.88 37.30 13.26
CA GLY A 485 -38.66 36.82 14.42
C GLY A 485 -38.23 35.43 14.90
N ILE A 486 -37.01 34.99 14.58
CA ILE A 486 -36.48 33.69 14.97
C ILE A 486 -35.87 33.77 16.38
N GLU A 487 -36.14 32.77 17.21
CA GLU A 487 -35.58 32.65 18.56
C GLU A 487 -34.09 32.27 18.50
N VAL A 488 -33.21 33.24 18.73
CA VAL A 488 -31.77 33.03 18.93
C VAL A 488 -31.49 32.79 20.42
N GLN A 489 -30.70 31.77 20.72
CA GLN A 489 -30.45 31.28 22.09
C GLN A 489 -29.17 31.90 22.66
N GLY A 490 -29.28 33.16 23.10
CA GLY A 490 -28.16 33.91 23.65
C GLY A 490 -27.48 34.81 22.61
N GLU A 491 -26.23 35.17 22.89
CA GLU A 491 -25.37 35.92 21.98
C GLU A 491 -24.32 35.00 21.36
N ALA A 492 -23.66 35.44 20.29
CA ALA A 492 -22.58 34.68 19.66
C ALA A 492 -21.40 34.46 20.62
N GLU A 493 -20.96 33.21 20.72
CA GLU A 493 -19.78 32.83 21.47
C GLU A 493 -18.54 32.79 20.57
N TYR A 494 -17.38 33.10 21.14
CA TYR A 494 -16.11 33.23 20.42
C TYR A 494 -15.03 32.37 21.07
N LYS A 495 -14.51 31.38 20.32
CA LYS A 495 -13.43 30.52 20.80
C LYS A 495 -12.08 31.19 20.62
N THR A 496 -11.39 31.46 21.72
CA THR A 496 -10.04 32.04 21.70
C THR A 496 -8.91 31.04 21.98
N GLU A 497 -9.23 29.86 22.50
CA GLU A 497 -8.24 28.85 22.92
C GLU A 497 -8.63 27.41 22.50
N GLY A 498 -7.63 26.53 22.41
CA GLY A 498 -7.77 25.15 21.95
C GLY A 498 -7.80 24.98 20.43
N GLU A 499 -8.00 23.76 19.96
CA GLU A 499 -7.94 23.39 18.54
C GLU A 499 -9.00 24.11 17.67
N SER A 500 -10.15 24.46 18.26
CA SER A 500 -11.20 25.23 17.58
C SER A 500 -11.07 26.76 17.73
N ALA A 501 -9.98 27.27 18.34
CA ALA A 501 -9.78 28.72 18.45
C ALA A 501 -9.84 29.40 17.06
N GLY A 502 -10.58 30.50 16.97
CA GLY A 502 -10.93 31.18 15.71
C GLY A 502 -12.37 30.91 15.24
N GLU A 503 -13.05 29.94 15.83
CA GLU A 503 -14.47 29.67 15.65
C GLU A 503 -15.36 30.59 16.49
N SER A 504 -16.51 30.96 15.95
CA SER A 504 -17.63 31.55 16.65
C SER A 504 -18.91 30.79 16.31
N TRP A 505 -19.84 30.69 17.26
CA TRP A 505 -21.08 29.95 17.07
C TRP A 505 -22.24 30.52 17.90
N VAL A 506 -23.46 30.21 17.50
CA VAL A 506 -24.69 30.51 18.26
C VAL A 506 -25.82 29.57 17.85
N TYR A 507 -26.64 29.16 18.82
CA TYR A 507 -27.82 28.33 18.55
C TYR A 507 -29.08 29.16 18.34
N PHE A 508 -30.02 28.63 17.56
CA PHE A 508 -31.34 29.20 17.33
C PHE A 508 -32.36 28.08 17.08
N LYS A 509 -33.66 28.40 17.04
CA LYS A 509 -34.72 27.39 16.84
C LYS A 509 -35.51 27.60 15.56
N ALA A 510 -35.82 26.50 14.89
CA ALA A 510 -36.89 26.43 13.91
C ALA A 510 -38.27 26.63 14.58
N PRO A 511 -39.32 27.00 13.84
CA PRO A 511 -40.68 27.19 14.39
C PRO A 511 -41.22 26.00 15.19
N TRP A 512 -40.86 24.77 14.80
CA TRP A 512 -41.26 23.55 15.50
C TRP A 512 -40.33 23.13 16.65
N GLY A 513 -39.37 23.98 17.03
CA GLY A 513 -38.49 23.79 18.19
C GLY A 513 -37.20 23.01 17.94
N MET A 514 -36.94 22.56 16.71
CA MET A 514 -35.67 21.95 16.35
C MET A 514 -34.53 22.96 16.48
N GLN A 515 -33.46 22.56 17.16
CA GLN A 515 -32.29 23.42 17.36
C GLN A 515 -31.40 23.43 16.12
N LEU A 516 -30.90 24.60 15.79
CA LEU A 516 -30.03 24.90 14.66
C LEU A 516 -28.84 25.73 15.17
N GLU A 517 -27.75 25.73 14.42
CA GLU A 517 -26.52 26.44 14.79
C GLU A 517 -26.05 27.32 13.62
N LEU A 518 -25.60 28.53 13.94
CA LEU A 518 -24.72 29.29 13.06
C LEU A 518 -23.29 29.10 13.53
N VAL A 519 -22.37 28.90 12.60
CA VAL A 519 -20.94 28.79 12.87
C VAL A 519 -20.15 29.68 11.91
N SER A 520 -19.06 30.27 12.38
CA SER A 520 -18.21 31.14 11.57
C SER A 520 -16.74 31.06 11.98
N TYR A 521 -15.85 31.00 11.00
CA TYR A 521 -14.39 30.95 11.18
C TYR A 521 -13.65 31.49 9.93
N PRO A 522 -13.90 32.74 9.51
CA PRO A 522 -13.38 33.26 8.24
C PRO A 522 -11.85 33.21 8.14
N LYS A 523 -11.15 33.26 9.29
CA LYS A 523 -9.68 33.20 9.40
C LYS A 523 -9.14 31.80 9.70
N GLY A 524 -10.00 30.78 9.70
CA GLY A 524 -9.66 29.39 10.00
C GLY A 524 -9.62 29.10 11.49
N LYS A 525 -9.53 27.82 11.82
CA LYS A 525 -9.40 27.32 13.19
C LYS A 525 -7.94 26.97 13.51
N ALA A 526 -7.57 27.00 14.79
CA ALA A 526 -6.20 26.80 15.22
C ALA A 526 -5.58 25.44 14.82
N TYR A 527 -6.38 24.36 14.78
CA TYR A 527 -5.90 23.02 14.39
C TYR A 527 -5.29 22.97 12.97
N GLU A 528 -5.72 23.88 12.08
CA GLU A 528 -5.23 23.94 10.69
C GLU A 528 -3.73 24.25 10.60
N LYS A 529 -3.13 24.75 11.69
CA LYS A 529 -1.69 25.06 11.80
C LYS A 529 -0.82 23.83 12.10
N THR A 530 -1.38 22.80 12.72
CA THR A 530 -0.64 21.64 13.24
C THR A 530 -1.06 20.33 12.58
N PHE A 531 -2.22 20.31 11.91
CA PHE A 531 -2.76 19.14 11.22
C PHE A 531 -3.04 19.46 9.74
N GLU A 532 -2.61 18.59 8.84
CA GLU A 532 -2.78 18.77 7.38
C GLU A 532 -4.18 18.38 6.89
N GLY A 533 -4.89 17.51 7.62
CA GLY A 533 -6.28 17.20 7.31
C GLY A 533 -7.17 18.43 7.45
N ARG A 534 -8.20 18.53 6.62
CA ARG A 534 -9.16 19.62 6.63
C ARG A 534 -10.55 19.07 6.94
N LEU A 535 -11.22 19.67 7.92
CA LEU A 535 -12.67 19.56 8.01
C LEU A 535 -13.28 20.15 6.73
N TRP A 536 -14.49 19.72 6.39
CA TRP A 536 -15.22 20.34 5.28
C TRP A 536 -15.30 21.86 5.49
N ASP A 537 -14.93 22.61 4.45
CA ASP A 537 -14.73 24.05 4.54
C ASP A 537 -15.35 24.76 3.33
N PRO A 538 -16.44 25.52 3.53
CA PRO A 538 -17.12 26.21 2.43
C PRO A 538 -16.31 27.37 1.86
N ARG A 539 -15.21 27.78 2.49
CA ARG A 539 -14.31 28.85 2.00
C ARG A 539 -13.45 28.41 0.81
N GLN A 540 -13.37 27.12 0.50
CA GLN A 540 -12.56 26.63 -0.61
C GLN A 540 -13.26 26.86 -1.96
N GLU A 541 -12.67 27.70 -2.82
CA GLU A 541 -13.22 28.13 -4.12
C GLU A 541 -13.50 27.00 -5.15
N ASN A 542 -13.09 25.76 -4.86
CA ASN A 542 -13.18 24.63 -5.79
C ASN A 542 -14.56 23.94 -5.84
N TYR A 543 -15.55 24.39 -5.07
CA TYR A 543 -16.92 23.85 -5.08
C TYR A 543 -17.91 24.76 -5.80
N LYS A 544 -17.52 25.39 -6.92
CA LYS A 544 -18.50 25.98 -7.83
C LYS A 544 -19.45 24.88 -8.29
N ALA A 545 -20.73 25.02 -7.95
CA ALA A 545 -21.80 24.25 -8.54
C ALA A 545 -21.60 24.22 -10.06
N ALA A 546 -21.66 23.04 -10.66
CA ALA A 546 -21.49 22.87 -12.09
C ALA A 546 -22.55 23.70 -12.83
N SER A 547 -22.20 24.91 -13.21
CA SER A 547 -22.88 25.62 -14.29
C SER A 547 -22.54 24.88 -15.56
N SER A 548 -23.58 24.47 -16.29
CA SER A 548 -23.49 23.82 -17.58
C SER A 548 -22.78 24.71 -18.61
N GLU A 549 -21.46 24.64 -18.69
CA GLU A 549 -20.70 25.18 -19.82
C GLU A 549 -19.75 24.10 -20.35
N LYS A 550 -19.81 23.91 -21.67
CA LYS A 550 -19.05 22.91 -22.41
C LYS A 550 -17.55 23.18 -22.24
N VAL A 551 -16.83 22.22 -21.65
CA VAL A 551 -15.37 22.26 -21.60
C VAL A 551 -14.82 22.03 -23.01
N ASN A 552 -13.99 22.97 -23.46
CA ASN A 552 -13.23 22.87 -24.69
C ASN A 552 -11.99 21.99 -24.45
N CYS A 553 -11.86 20.89 -25.20
CA CYS A 553 -10.83 19.88 -25.00
C CYS A 553 -9.39 20.34 -25.34
N ASP A 554 -9.20 21.54 -25.90
CA ASP A 554 -7.89 21.99 -26.37
C ASP A 554 -6.99 22.58 -25.26
N GLU A 555 -7.53 22.99 -24.11
CA GLU A 555 -6.72 23.62 -23.04
C GLU A 555 -6.04 22.61 -22.07
N LEU A 556 -6.44 21.34 -22.09
CA LEU A 556 -5.87 20.30 -21.22
C LEU A 556 -4.56 19.69 -21.75
N LEU A 557 -4.17 20.02 -22.99
CA LEU A 557 -2.97 19.47 -23.64
C LEU A 557 -1.72 20.38 -23.52
N ALA A 558 -1.83 21.56 -22.90
CA ALA A 558 -0.73 22.53 -22.84
C ALA A 558 0.10 22.49 -21.53
N THR A 559 -0.29 21.69 -20.54
CA THR A 559 0.39 21.63 -19.23
C THR A 559 1.30 20.42 -19.02
N ILE A 560 1.55 19.65 -20.08
CA ILE A 560 2.49 18.54 -20.06
C ILE A 560 3.44 18.68 -21.26
N THR A 561 4.45 19.55 -21.10
CA THR A 561 5.69 19.54 -21.87
C THR A 561 6.87 19.73 -20.93
#